data_AF-A0A935DJN3-F1
#
_entry.id   AF-A0A935DJN3-F1
#
_cell.length_a   1.000
_cell.length_b   1.000
_cell.length_c   1.000
_cell.angle_alpha   90.00
_cell.angle_beta   90.00
_cell.angle_gamma   90.00
#
_symmetry.space_group_name_H-M   'P 1'
#
loop_
_entity.id
_entity.type
_entity.pdbx_description
1 polymer ?
#
loop_
_entity_poly.entity_id
_entity_poly.type
_entity_poly.pdbx_seq_one_letter_code
_entity_poly.pdbx_strand_id
1 'polypeptide(L)'
;MMHIFECHLVAGSDPSTLLSEEALRETQAQVMTPDEARAVGFGKFSEAKDGGEVRLVAVAMRDAQWIHRVMERSPIVTSYKVHEVG
;
A
#
# COMPACT_ATOMS: atom_id res chain seq x y z
N MET A 1 -11.00 12.04 4.64
CA MET A 1 -10.67 10.74 5.24
C MET A 1 -10.14 9.82 4.14
N MET A 2 -8.96 9.25 4.37
CA MET A 2 -8.15 8.47 3.46
C MET A 2 -7.79 7.15 4.14
N HIS A 3 -7.64 6.08 3.37
CA HIS A 3 -7.10 4.82 3.87
C HIS A 3 -5.66 4.67 3.37
N ILE A 4 -4.79 4.22 4.26
CA ILE A 4 -3.41 3.87 3.92
C ILE A 4 -3.24 2.37 4.19
N PHE A 5 -2.97 1.64 3.12
CA PHE A 5 -2.65 0.22 3.20
C PHE A 5 -1.14 0.08 3.34
N GLU A 6 -0.70 -0.42 4.49
CA GLU A 6 0.68 -0.83 4.73
C GLU A 6 0.84 -2.28 4.28
N CYS A 7 1.39 -2.46 3.08
CA CYS A 7 1.55 -3.74 2.40
C CYS A 7 2.95 -4.27 2.63
N HIS A 8 3.04 -5.46 3.25
CA HIS A 8 4.28 -6.22 3.38
C HIS A 8 4.38 -7.16 2.19
N LEU A 9 5.45 -7.04 1.42
CA LEU A 9 5.67 -7.78 0.19
C LEU A 9 6.59 -8.97 0.40
N VAL A 10 6.43 -9.99 -0.44
CA VAL A 10 7.36 -11.12 -0.53
C VAL A 10 8.73 -10.58 -0.97
N ALA A 11 9.79 -10.93 -0.24
CA ALA A 11 11.15 -10.49 -0.53
C ALA A 11 11.56 -10.80 -1.98
N GLY A 12 12.13 -9.81 -2.68
CA GLY A 12 12.55 -9.92 -4.08
C GLY A 12 11.43 -9.77 -5.11
N SER A 13 10.18 -9.50 -4.70
CA SER A 13 9.08 -9.16 -5.62
C SER A 13 9.23 -7.75 -6.17
N ASP A 14 8.68 -7.51 -7.36
CA ASP A 14 8.62 -6.18 -7.94
C ASP A 14 7.43 -5.39 -7.38
N PRO A 15 7.67 -4.32 -6.59
CA PRO A 15 6.61 -3.52 -5.98
C PRO A 15 5.77 -2.73 -6.98
N SER A 16 6.31 -2.46 -8.18
CA SER A 16 5.58 -1.76 -9.24
C SER A 16 4.40 -2.59 -9.75
N THR A 17 4.41 -3.90 -9.50
CA THR A 17 3.33 -4.82 -9.86
C THR A 17 2.23 -4.94 -8.79
N LEU A 18 2.36 -4.23 -7.67
CA LEU A 18 1.39 -4.26 -6.56
C LEU A 18 0.00 -3.80 -6.98
N LEU A 19 -0.07 -2.73 -7.78
CA LEU A 19 -1.29 -2.25 -8.38
C LEU A 19 -1.11 -2.22 -9.89
N SER A 20 -2.10 -2.73 -10.62
CA SER A 20 -2.14 -2.57 -12.07
C SER A 20 -2.34 -1.10 -12.45
N GLU A 21 -1.93 -0.73 -13.66
CA GLU A 21 -2.16 0.61 -14.19
C GLU A 21 -3.66 0.98 -14.22
N GLU A 22 -4.54 -0.01 -14.43
CA GLU A 22 -5.98 0.15 -14.34
C GLU A 22 -6.40 0.51 -12.91
N ALA A 23 -5.92 -0.24 -11.90
CA ALA A 23 -6.25 0.04 -10.51
C ALA A 23 -5.76 1.44 -10.08
N LEU A 24 -4.56 1.84 -10.50
CA LEU A 24 -4.03 3.19 -10.24
C LEU A 24 -4.89 4.28 -10.89
N ARG A 25 -5.32 4.06 -12.13
CA ARG A 25 -6.16 5.00 -12.89
C ARG A 25 -7.54 5.16 -12.28
N GLU A 26 -8.21 4.06 -11.94
CA GLU A 26 -9.58 4.07 -11.42
C GLU A 26 -9.64 4.63 -9.99
N THR A 27 -8.68 4.24 -9.13
CA THR A 27 -8.72 4.58 -7.70
C THR A 27 -7.94 5.86 -7.36
N GLN A 28 -7.11 6.36 -8.29
CA GLN A 28 -6.15 7.44 -8.05
C GLN A 28 -5.25 7.16 -6.84
N ALA A 29 -5.00 5.87 -6.55
CA ALA A 29 -4.17 5.46 -5.44
C ALA A 29 -2.72 5.88 -5.64
N GLN A 30 -2.04 6.25 -4.56
CA GLN A 30 -0.63 6.57 -4.56
C GLN A 30 0.14 5.48 -3.83
N VAL A 31 1.12 4.89 -4.53
CA VAL A 31 2.04 3.92 -3.95
C VAL A 31 3.32 4.64 -3.55
N MET A 32 3.73 4.49 -2.30
CA MET A 32 4.91 5.16 -1.75
C MET A 32 5.67 4.24 -0.80
N THR A 33 6.92 4.57 -0.56
CA THR A 33 7.76 3.96 0.48
C THR A 33 7.37 4.51 1.87
N PRO A 34 7.72 3.80 2.96
CA PRO A 34 7.61 4.34 4.31
C PRO A 34 8.32 5.69 4.49
N ASP A 35 9.45 5.92 3.82
CA ASP A 35 10.18 7.20 3.86
C ASP A 35 9.40 8.34 3.21
N GLU A 36 8.84 8.11 2.02
CA GLU A 36 8.02 9.10 1.32
C GLU A 36 6.75 9.41 2.11
N ALA A 37 6.11 8.41 2.70
CA ALA A 37 4.94 8.62 3.54
C ALA A 37 5.24 9.47 4.78
N ARG A 38 6.39 9.23 5.43
CA ARG A 38 6.88 10.08 6.53
C ARG A 38 7.12 11.51 6.07
N ALA A 39 7.68 11.70 4.87
CA ALA A 39 7.95 13.03 4.32
C ALA A 39 6.68 13.85 4.07
N VAL A 40 5.57 13.21 3.71
CA VAL A 40 4.26 13.88 3.53
C VAL A 40 3.44 14.00 4.81
N GLY A 41 4.03 13.62 5.97
CA GLY A 41 3.41 13.79 7.28
C GLY A 41 2.51 12.64 7.72
N PHE A 42 2.53 11.50 7.02
CA PHE A 42 1.88 10.30 7.51
C PHE A 42 2.68 9.65 8.66
N GLY A 43 1.98 8.89 9.52
CA GLY A 43 2.49 8.41 10.81
C GLY A 43 3.63 7.38 10.74
N LYS A 44 3.96 6.79 11.88
CA LYS A 44 5.00 5.75 11.97
C LYS A 44 4.46 4.44 11.40
N PHE A 45 4.87 4.11 10.17
CA PHE A 45 4.62 2.81 9.55
C PHE A 45 5.65 1.78 9.99
N SER A 46 5.31 0.49 9.85
CA SER A 46 6.28 -0.57 10.13
C SER A 46 7.48 -0.46 9.20
N GLU A 47 8.68 -0.64 9.75
CA GLU A 47 9.88 -0.85 8.95
C GLU A 47 9.85 -2.25 8.33
N ALA A 48 10.44 -2.40 7.15
CA ALA A 48 10.57 -3.69 6.51
C ALA A 48 11.45 -4.60 7.37
N LYS A 49 10.91 -5.77 7.77
CA LYS A 49 11.66 -6.78 8.52
C LYS A 49 12.28 -7.80 7.56
N ASP A 50 13.46 -8.31 7.93
CA ASP A 50 14.08 -9.48 7.32
C ASP A 50 14.24 -9.43 5.79
N GLY A 51 14.70 -8.29 5.25
CA GLY A 51 14.91 -8.14 3.80
C GLY A 51 13.62 -8.15 2.97
N GLY A 52 12.45 -8.12 3.63
CA GLY A 52 11.17 -7.87 2.98
C GLY A 52 11.07 -6.43 2.47
N GLU A 53 9.97 -6.14 1.78
CA GLU A 53 9.71 -4.80 1.27
C GLU A 53 8.34 -4.32 1.76
N VAL A 54 8.25 -3.05 2.15
CA VAL A 54 7.01 -2.43 2.59
C VAL A 54 6.63 -1.32 1.63
N ARG A 55 5.39 -1.36 1.14
CA ARG A 55 4.78 -0.29 0.34
C ARG A 55 3.52 0.21 1.00
N LEU A 56 3.30 1.50 0.86
CA LEU A 56 2.12 2.18 1.37
C LEU A 56 1.25 2.57 0.19
N VAL A 57 -0.01 2.19 0.22
CA VAL A 57 -1.01 2.58 -0.77
C VAL A 57 -2.00 3.53 -0.12
N ALA A 58 -1.89 4.81 -0.44
CA ALA A 58 -2.82 5.83 0.00
C ALA A 58 -3.98 5.95 -1.01
N VAL A 59 -5.22 5.87 -0.52
CA VAL A 59 -6.42 5.85 -1.37
C VAL A 59 -7.60 6.55 -0.70
N ALA A 60 -8.49 7.15 -1.49
CA ALA A 60 -9.73 7.71 -0.96
C ALA A 60 -10.60 6.62 -0.32
N MET A 61 -11.32 6.95 0.76
CA MET A 61 -12.17 6.00 1.50
C MET A 61 -13.17 5.25 0.61
N ARG A 62 -13.76 5.92 -0.38
CA ARG A 62 -14.73 5.33 -1.33
C ARG A 62 -14.12 4.20 -2.17
N ASP A 63 -12.82 4.23 -2.38
CA ASP A 63 -12.07 3.33 -3.26
C ASP A 63 -11.31 2.25 -2.44
N ALA A 64 -11.34 2.31 -1.11
CA ALA A 64 -10.64 1.37 -0.22
C ALA A 64 -11.07 -0.09 -0.43
N GLN A 65 -12.35 -0.34 -0.70
CA GLN A 65 -12.87 -1.69 -0.97
C GLN A 65 -12.32 -2.32 -2.26
N TRP A 66 -11.86 -1.49 -3.21
CA TRP A 66 -11.15 -1.97 -4.39
C TRP A 66 -9.75 -2.44 -3.99
N ILE A 67 -9.02 -1.61 -3.25
CA ILE A 67 -7.65 -1.92 -2.82
C ILE A 67 -7.62 -3.16 -1.92
N HIS A 68 -8.58 -3.33 -1.00
CA HIS A 68 -8.72 -4.58 -0.23
C HIS A 68 -8.75 -5.82 -1.13
N ARG A 69 -9.62 -5.83 -2.15
CA ARG A 69 -9.74 -6.95 -3.09
C ARG A 69 -8.46 -7.19 -3.88
N VAL A 70 -7.71 -6.14 -4.21
CA VAL A 70 -6.40 -6.26 -4.86
C VAL A 70 -5.39 -6.90 -3.91
N MET A 71 -5.33 -6.45 -2.65
CA MET A 71 -4.40 -7.00 -1.65
C MET A 71 -4.66 -8.48 -1.36
N GLU A 72 -5.92 -8.88 -1.22
CA GLU A 72 -6.30 -10.28 -0.96
C GLU A 72 -5.97 -11.23 -2.11
N ARG A 73 -5.90 -10.72 -3.34
CA ARG A 73 -5.62 -11.50 -4.55
C ARG A 73 -4.17 -11.43 -4.99
N SER A 74 -3.38 -10.51 -4.43
CA SER A 74 -2.03 -10.24 -4.89
C SER A 74 -1.07 -11.35 -4.42
N PRO A 75 -0.36 -12.03 -5.34
CA PRO A 75 0.58 -13.08 -4.97
C PRO A 75 1.86 -12.53 -4.32
N ILE A 76 2.10 -11.22 -4.42
CA ILE A 76 3.30 -10.57 -3.89
C ILE A 76 3.08 -9.94 -2.51
N VAL A 77 1.83 -9.92 -2.01
CA VAL A 77 1.50 -9.39 -0.68
C VAL A 77 1.47 -10.54 0.33
N THR A 78 2.31 -10.47 1.36
CA THR A 78 2.30 -11.45 2.46
C THR A 78 1.29 -11.09 3.53
N SER A 79 1.18 -9.80 3.85
CA SER A 79 0.19 -9.28 4.78
C SER A 79 0.00 -7.79 4.55
N TYR A 80 -1.10 -7.24 5.04
CA TYR A 80 -1.30 -5.79 5.03
C TYR A 80 -2.04 -5.31 6.26
N LYS A 81 -1.83 -4.04 6.61
CA LYS A 81 -2.59 -3.31 7.63
C LYS A 81 -3.26 -2.11 6.99
N VAL A 82 -4.39 -1.70 7.54
CA VAL A 82 -5.11 -0.51 7.07
C VAL A 82 -5.12 0.52 8.18
N HIS A 83 -4.71 1.73 7.81
CA HIS A 83 -4.72 2.90 8.67
C HIS A 83 -5.71 3.92 8.10
N GLU A 84 -6.62 4.41 8.93
CA GLU A 84 -7.51 5.50 8.55
C GLU A 84 -6.87 6.84 8.93
N VAL A 85 -6.81 7.77 7.99
CA VAL A 85 -6.23 9.11 8.18
C VAL A 85 -7.27 10.17 7.81
N GLY A 86 -7.61 11.04 8.76
CA GLY A 86 -8.67 12.04 8.64
C GLY A 86 -8.44 13.21 9.56
#